data_AF-A0A421K6R3-F1
#
_entry.id   AF-A0A421K6R3-F1
#
_cell.length_a   1.000
_cell.length_b   1.000
_cell.length_c   1.000
_cell.angle_alpha   90.00
_cell.angle_beta   90.00
_cell.angle_gamma   90.00
#
_symmetry.space_group_name_H-M   'P 1'
#
loop_
_entity.id
_entity.type
_entity.pdbx_description
1 polymer ?
#
loop_
_entity_poly.entity_id
_entity_poly.type
_entity_poly.pdbx_seq_one_letter_code
_entity_poly.pdbx_strand_id
1 'polypeptide(L)'
;MLSKSAIAGLDAPHPAALWVENVSLDPLQVDCVTAQMLAILDNHSKLGLEEQITLIAIYGVVKDRPGLIFDQVVHNIIDKARTQSDARIMQELHDLRLTAEQRIPKQIMRHFKLFLAESLDGFDTSLDARNLV
;
A
#
# COMPACT_ATOMS: atom_id res chain seq x y z
N MET A 1 -13.88 21.86 24.66
CA MET A 1 -13.86 22.44 23.30
C MET A 1 -12.47 22.22 22.74
N LEU A 2 -12.30 21.27 21.82
CA LEU A 2 -11.01 21.06 21.15
C LEU A 2 -10.79 22.22 20.17
N SER A 3 -9.59 22.82 20.18
CA SER A 3 -9.27 24.03 19.42
C SER A 3 -9.27 23.76 17.92
N LYS A 4 -9.60 24.79 17.14
CA LYS A 4 -9.64 24.78 15.66
C LYS A 4 -8.31 24.30 15.01
N SER A 5 -7.20 24.43 15.74
CA SER A 5 -5.87 23.93 15.37
C SER A 5 -5.70 22.41 15.48
N ALA A 6 -6.43 21.75 16.39
CA ALA A 6 -6.43 20.28 16.48
C ALA A 6 -7.20 19.65 15.32
N ILE A 7 -8.22 20.36 14.80
CA ILE A 7 -9.01 19.92 13.64
C ILE A 7 -8.19 20.05 12.34
N ALA A 8 -7.37 21.09 12.21
CA ALA A 8 -6.49 21.26 11.05
C ALA A 8 -5.45 20.13 10.88
N GLY A 9 -5.10 19.41 11.95
CA GLY A 9 -4.25 18.22 11.89
C GLY A 9 -4.95 16.97 11.35
N LEU A 10 -6.29 16.92 11.36
CA LEU A 10 -7.07 15.82 10.78
C LEU A 10 -7.30 15.97 9.27
N ASP A 11 -7.30 17.21 8.76
CA ASP A 11 -7.48 17.51 7.33
C ASP A 11 -6.14 17.59 6.56
N ALA A 12 -5.00 17.53 7.27
CA ALA A 12 -3.69 17.56 6.65
C ALA A 12 -3.40 16.22 5.95
N PRO A 13 -2.86 16.23 4.72
CA PRO A 13 -2.47 14.99 4.04
C PRO A 13 -1.45 14.24 4.88
N HIS A 14 -1.59 12.91 4.93
CA HIS A 14 -0.67 12.03 5.66
C HIS A 14 0.79 12.30 5.24
N PRO A 15 1.77 12.37 6.16
CA PRO A 15 3.16 12.69 5.82
C PRO A 15 3.74 11.81 4.70
N ALA A 16 3.39 10.52 4.68
CA ALA A 16 3.81 9.60 3.61
C ALA A 16 3.24 9.92 2.22
N ALA A 17 2.04 10.52 2.14
CA ALA A 17 1.48 11.00 0.87
C ALA A 17 2.32 12.16 0.32
N LEU A 18 2.66 13.13 1.19
CA LEU A 18 3.54 14.25 0.83
C LEU A 18 4.95 13.78 0.45
N TRP A 19 5.47 12.79 1.17
CA TRP A 19 6.78 12.21 0.87
C TRP A 19 6.80 11.59 -0.54
N VAL A 20 5.80 10.77 -0.91
CA VAL A 20 5.83 10.06 -2.20
C VAL A 20 5.57 10.99 -3.40
N GLU A 21 4.99 12.17 -3.20
CA GLU A 21 4.93 13.22 -4.24
C GLU A 21 6.32 13.71 -4.65
N ASN A 22 7.28 13.69 -3.73
CA ASN A 22 8.64 14.20 -3.93
C ASN A 22 9.66 13.10 -4.21
N VAL A 23 9.25 11.83 -4.17
CA VAL A 23 10.10 10.67 -4.43
C VAL A 23 9.68 9.97 -5.71
N SER A 24 10.67 9.69 -6.56
CA SER A 24 10.46 8.89 -7.76
C SER A 24 10.49 7.40 -7.41
N LEU A 25 9.32 6.77 -7.41
CA LEU A 25 9.23 5.31 -7.41
C LEU A 25 9.38 4.79 -8.82
N ASP A 26 10.20 3.74 -9.00
CA ASP A 26 10.21 3.02 -10.27
C ASP A 26 8.90 2.24 -10.49
N PRO A 27 8.57 1.85 -11.73
CA PRO A 27 7.31 1.14 -12.02
C PRO A 27 7.11 -0.16 -11.23
N LEU A 28 8.18 -0.89 -10.87
CA LEU A 28 8.06 -2.11 -10.07
C LEU A 28 7.79 -1.81 -8.60
N GLN A 29 8.32 -0.70 -8.09
CA GLN A 29 7.98 -0.20 -6.75
C GLN A 29 6.52 0.26 -6.68
N VAL A 30 5.98 0.86 -7.74
CA VAL A 30 4.53 1.16 -7.85
C VAL A 30 3.71 -0.14 -7.75
N ASP A 31 4.10 -1.20 -8.47
CA ASP A 31 3.42 -2.49 -8.35
C ASP A 31 3.52 -3.10 -6.94
N CYS A 32 4.64 -2.86 -6.23
CA CYS A 32 4.80 -3.31 -4.85
C CYS A 32 3.85 -2.57 -3.90
N VAL A 33 3.62 -1.27 -4.10
CA VAL A 33 2.58 -0.52 -3.38
C VAL A 33 1.19 -1.11 -3.67
N THR A 34 0.88 -1.35 -4.95
CA THR A 34 -0.41 -1.95 -5.36
C THR A 34 -0.61 -3.34 -4.75
N ALA A 35 0.40 -4.19 -4.77
CA ALA A 35 0.36 -5.53 -4.17
C ALA A 35 0.11 -5.49 -2.66
N GLN A 36 0.72 -4.55 -1.95
CA GLN A 36 0.47 -4.37 -0.54
C GLN A 36 -0.93 -3.83 -0.26
N MET A 37 -1.46 -2.93 -1.10
CA MET A 37 -2.84 -2.46 -1.01
C MET A 37 -3.84 -3.62 -1.19
N LEU A 38 -3.59 -4.50 -2.18
CA LEU A 38 -4.38 -5.73 -2.37
C LEU A 38 -4.33 -6.62 -1.12
N ALA A 39 -3.16 -6.83 -0.52
CA ALA A 39 -3.01 -7.62 0.69
C ALA A 39 -3.74 -6.99 1.91
N ILE A 40 -3.77 -5.66 2.01
CA ILE A 40 -4.51 -4.94 3.07
C ILE A 40 -6.01 -5.18 2.90
N LEU A 41 -6.56 -4.98 1.69
CA LEU A 41 -7.98 -5.16 1.44
C LEU A 41 -8.45 -6.62 1.54
N ASP A 42 -7.58 -7.57 1.21
CA ASP A 42 -7.84 -9.01 1.35
C ASP A 42 -7.55 -9.53 2.79
N ASN A 43 -7.29 -8.66 3.77
CA ASN A 43 -6.95 -9.04 5.16
C ASN A 43 -5.76 -10.00 5.30
N HIS A 44 -4.82 -9.95 4.35
CA HIS A 44 -3.63 -10.80 4.29
C HIS A 44 -2.31 -10.04 4.56
N SER A 45 -2.40 -8.74 4.87
CA SER A 45 -1.23 -7.92 5.24
C SER A 45 -0.62 -8.36 6.57
N LYS A 46 0.71 -8.41 6.62
CA LYS A 46 1.50 -8.67 7.84
C LYS A 46 1.96 -7.39 8.56
N LEU A 47 1.60 -6.24 8.01
CA LEU A 47 1.98 -4.93 8.53
C LEU A 47 1.12 -4.55 9.73
N GLY A 48 1.69 -3.77 10.65
CA GLY A 48 0.92 -3.15 11.73
C GLY A 48 -0.03 -2.07 11.18
N LEU A 49 -0.90 -1.56 12.04
CA LEU A 49 -1.93 -0.60 11.63
C LEU A 49 -1.31 0.70 11.09
N GLU A 50 -0.23 1.20 11.71
CA GLU A 50 0.45 2.42 11.28
C GLU A 50 1.12 2.26 9.92
N GLU A 51 1.75 1.12 9.65
CA GLU A 51 2.35 0.83 8.34
C GLU A 51 1.30 0.63 7.26
N GLN A 52 0.14 0.04 7.60
CA GLN A 52 -0.98 -0.08 6.67
C GLN A 52 -1.54 1.30 6.30
N ILE A 53 -1.76 2.18 7.28
CA ILE A 53 -2.20 3.57 7.04
C ILE A 53 -1.19 4.30 6.15
N THR A 54 0.10 4.14 6.43
CA THR A 54 1.20 4.70 5.63
C THR A 54 1.13 4.22 4.17
N LEU A 55 0.95 2.92 3.94
CA LEU A 55 0.84 2.38 2.58
C LEU A 55 -0.45 2.78 1.87
N ILE A 56 -1.57 2.89 2.57
CA ILE A 56 -2.82 3.38 2.00
C ILE A 56 -2.64 4.83 1.53
N ALA A 57 -1.95 5.67 2.31
CA ALA A 57 -1.63 7.04 1.96
C ALA A 57 -0.72 7.12 0.72
N ILE A 58 0.33 6.29 0.68
CA ILE A 58 1.24 6.20 -0.49
C ILE A 58 0.48 5.74 -1.73
N TYR A 59 -0.31 4.67 -1.62
CA TYR A 59 -1.15 4.14 -2.70
C TYR A 59 -2.07 5.21 -3.28
N GLY A 60 -2.70 6.02 -2.42
CA GLY A 60 -3.58 7.10 -2.83
C GLY A 60 -2.94 8.09 -3.82
N VAL A 61 -1.62 8.29 -3.73
CA VAL A 61 -0.87 9.19 -4.61
C VAL A 61 -0.32 8.47 -5.84
N VAL A 62 0.09 7.20 -5.71
CA VAL A 62 0.81 6.49 -6.79
C VAL A 62 -0.08 5.65 -7.69
N LYS A 63 -1.37 5.45 -7.35
CA LYS A 63 -2.31 4.60 -8.11
C LYS A 63 -2.52 5.01 -9.57
N ASP A 64 -2.19 6.25 -9.93
CA ASP A 64 -2.30 6.76 -11.30
C ASP A 64 -0.94 6.79 -12.03
N ARG A 65 0.14 6.30 -11.38
CA ARG A 65 1.47 6.14 -11.98
C ARG A 65 1.58 4.78 -12.69
N PRO A 66 2.34 4.67 -13.78
CA PRO A 66 2.47 3.40 -14.50
C PRO A 66 3.25 2.35 -13.69
N GLY A 67 2.66 1.16 -13.52
CA GLY A 67 3.33 -0.06 -13.07
C GLY A 67 3.84 -0.94 -14.23
N LEU A 68 4.54 -2.03 -13.92
CA LEU A 68 4.93 -3.07 -14.89
C LEU A 68 3.95 -4.25 -14.93
N ILE A 69 3.24 -4.49 -13.82
CA ILE A 69 2.43 -5.68 -13.58
C ILE A 69 0.95 -5.34 -13.64
N PHE A 70 0.57 -4.27 -12.94
CA PHE A 70 -0.81 -3.86 -12.78
C PHE A 70 -1.10 -2.60 -13.60
N ASP A 71 -2.26 -2.61 -14.24
CA ASP A 71 -2.76 -1.48 -15.03
C ASP A 71 -3.93 -0.80 -14.32
N GLN A 72 -4.53 0.19 -15.00
CA GLN A 72 -5.66 0.94 -14.48
C GLN A 72 -6.87 0.07 -14.11
N VAL A 73 -7.05 -1.10 -14.74
CA VAL A 73 -8.19 -1.99 -14.45
C VAL A 73 -8.11 -2.51 -13.02
N VAL A 74 -6.90 -2.83 -12.55
CA VAL A 74 -6.66 -3.27 -11.17
C VAL A 74 -6.99 -2.16 -10.17
N HIS A 75 -6.57 -0.93 -10.46
CA HIS A 75 -6.87 0.22 -9.61
C HIS A 75 -8.38 0.51 -9.51
N ASN A 76 -9.14 0.28 -10.58
CA ASN A 76 -10.60 0.40 -10.56
C ASN A 76 -11.26 -0.66 -9.65
N ILE A 77 -10.72 -1.88 -9.59
CA ILE A 77 -11.21 -2.94 -8.70
C ILE A 77 -10.91 -2.57 -7.24
N ILE A 78 -9.71 -2.08 -6.96
CA ILE A 78 -9.32 -1.58 -5.63
C ILE A 78 -10.26 -0.46 -5.19
N ASP A 79 -10.55 0.53 -6.04
CA ASP A 79 -11.44 1.65 -5.70
C ASP A 79 -12.89 1.18 -5.43
N LYS A 80 -13.39 0.16 -6.15
CA LYS A 80 -14.68 -0.46 -5.86
C LYS A 80 -14.68 -1.17 -4.51
N ALA A 81 -13.66 -1.99 -4.24
CA ALA A 81 -13.57 -2.77 -3.00
C ALA A 81 -13.45 -1.91 -1.73
N ARG A 82 -12.91 -0.68 -1.85
CA ARG A 82 -12.87 0.28 -0.75
C ARG A 82 -14.25 0.81 -0.34
N THR A 83 -15.25 0.72 -1.20
CA THR A 83 -16.60 1.27 -0.97
C THR A 83 -17.68 0.19 -0.89
N GLN A 84 -17.38 -1.03 -1.33
CA GLN A 84 -18.34 -2.12 -1.47
C GLN A 84 -17.71 -3.43 -0.96
N SER A 85 -18.48 -4.19 -0.16
CA SER A 85 -18.09 -5.52 0.31
C SER A 85 -18.89 -6.62 -0.39
N ASP A 86 -18.97 -6.54 -1.73
CA ASP A 86 -19.63 -7.55 -2.55
C ASP A 86 -18.73 -8.80 -2.70
N ALA A 87 -19.33 -9.99 -2.61
CA ALA A 87 -18.59 -11.26 -2.62
C ALA A 87 -17.77 -11.47 -3.91
N ARG A 88 -18.26 -10.99 -5.06
CA ARG A 88 -17.53 -11.08 -6.31
C ARG A 88 -16.32 -10.15 -6.32
N ILE A 89 -16.48 -8.93 -5.81
CA ILE A 89 -15.37 -7.97 -5.70
C ILE A 89 -14.27 -8.51 -4.78
N MET A 90 -14.65 -9.13 -3.65
CA MET A 90 -13.70 -9.76 -2.74
C MET A 90 -12.97 -10.93 -3.39
N GLN A 91 -13.65 -11.75 -4.20
CA GLN A 91 -13.00 -12.82 -4.95
C GLN A 91 -12.01 -12.26 -5.99
N GLU A 92 -12.39 -11.21 -6.73
CA GLU A 92 -11.49 -10.56 -7.69
C GLU A 92 -10.25 -9.96 -7.01
N LEU A 93 -10.41 -9.34 -5.82
CA LEU A 93 -9.28 -8.89 -5.01
C LEU A 93 -8.34 -10.02 -4.60
N HIS A 94 -8.91 -11.14 -4.15
CA HIS A 94 -8.14 -12.31 -3.74
C HIS A 94 -7.28 -12.84 -4.89
N ASP A 95 -7.87 -12.98 -6.08
CA ASP A 95 -7.18 -13.48 -7.27
C ASP A 95 -6.06 -12.51 -7.73
N LEU A 96 -6.29 -11.20 -7.60
CA LEU A 96 -5.29 -10.17 -7.88
C LEU A 96 -4.13 -10.22 -6.87
N ARG A 97 -4.40 -10.42 -5.57
CA ARG A 97 -3.35 -10.60 -4.56
C ARG A 97 -2.50 -11.84 -4.88
N LEU A 98 -3.12 -12.96 -5.23
CA LEU A 98 -2.39 -14.17 -5.63
C LEU A 98 -1.53 -13.93 -6.89
N THR A 99 -2.05 -13.18 -7.86
CA THR A 99 -1.28 -12.78 -9.05
C THR A 99 -0.06 -11.93 -8.65
N ALA A 100 -0.22 -11.02 -7.69
CA ALA A 100 0.88 -10.23 -7.15
C ALA A 100 1.98 -11.10 -6.55
N GLU A 101 1.61 -12.08 -5.72
CA GLU A 101 2.54 -13.00 -5.07
C GLU A 101 3.30 -13.88 -6.06
N GLN A 102 2.67 -14.23 -7.18
CA GLN A 102 3.30 -15.01 -8.25
C GLN A 102 4.24 -14.14 -9.10
N ARG A 103 3.87 -12.89 -9.37
CA ARG A 103 4.60 -12.02 -10.31
C ARG A 103 5.67 -11.15 -9.67
N ILE A 104 5.55 -10.81 -8.40
CA ILE A 104 6.52 -10.01 -7.66
C ILE A 104 7.41 -10.96 -6.83
N PRO A 105 8.70 -11.11 -7.18
CA PRO A 105 9.59 -11.96 -6.40
C PRO A 105 9.68 -11.48 -4.95
N LYS A 106 9.68 -12.42 -3.99
CA LYS A 106 9.79 -12.11 -2.55
C LYS A 106 10.97 -11.19 -2.22
N GLN A 107 12.09 -11.35 -2.93
CA GLN A 107 13.27 -10.49 -2.76
C GLN A 107 12.98 -9.04 -3.17
N ILE A 108 12.23 -8.80 -4.24
CA ILE A 108 11.85 -7.45 -4.67
C ILE A 108 10.97 -6.79 -3.61
N MET A 109 9.91 -7.49 -3.16
CA MET A 109 9.04 -6.98 -2.09
C MET A 109 9.82 -6.67 -0.81
N ARG A 110 10.78 -7.53 -0.44
CA ARG A 110 11.65 -7.29 0.72
C ARG A 110 12.50 -6.03 0.56
N HIS A 111 13.16 -5.84 -0.58
CA HIS A 111 13.95 -4.64 -0.84
C HIS A 111 13.07 -3.38 -0.84
N PHE A 112 11.88 -3.45 -1.43
CA PHE A 112 10.92 -2.34 -1.39
C PHE A 112 10.52 -1.97 0.04
N LYS A 113 10.21 -2.95 0.89
CA LYS A 113 9.86 -2.70 2.30
C LYS A 113 11.03 -2.09 3.08
N LEU A 114 12.27 -2.55 2.85
CA LEU A 114 13.45 -1.95 3.45
C LEU A 114 13.63 -0.49 3.00
N PHE A 115 13.46 -0.21 1.71
CA PHE A 115 13.48 1.14 1.18
C PHE A 115 12.45 2.05 1.88
N LEU A 116 11.22 1.57 2.12
CA LEU A 116 10.23 2.33 2.89
C LEU A 116 10.68 2.56 4.33
N ALA A 117 11.21 1.54 5.01
CA ALA A 117 11.69 1.65 6.40
C ALA A 117 12.86 2.63 6.55
N GLU A 118 13.74 2.72 5.55
CA GLU A 118 14.85 3.68 5.51
C GLU A 118 14.39 5.11 5.18
N SER A 119 13.23 5.25 4.51
CA SER A 119 12.76 6.53 3.98
C SER A 119 11.66 7.19 4.82
N LEU A 120 10.94 6.42 5.64
CA LEU A 120 9.77 6.86 6.39
C LEU A 120 9.96 6.58 7.87
N ASP A 121 9.97 7.65 8.67
CA ASP A 121 9.98 7.55 10.13
C ASP A 121 8.76 6.75 10.61
N GLY A 122 8.99 5.73 11.44
CA GLY A 122 7.93 4.91 12.02
C GLY A 122 7.40 3.78 11.12
N PHE A 123 7.98 3.54 9.95
CA PHE A 123 7.61 2.38 9.12
C PHE A 123 8.44 1.15 9.52
N ASP A 124 7.90 0.26 10.37
CA ASP A 124 8.63 -0.93 10.83
C ASP A 124 8.34 -2.18 9.99
N THR A 125 9.41 -2.82 9.53
CA THR A 125 9.36 -4.09 8.78
C THR A 125 9.71 -5.31 9.64
N SER A 126 9.94 -5.12 10.94
CA SER A 126 10.38 -6.18 11.87
C SER A 126 9.38 -7.33 11.99
N LEU A 127 8.08 -7.10 11.74
CA LEU A 127 7.05 -8.15 11.70
C LEU A 127 7.22 -9.10 10.51
N ASP A 128 7.75 -8.63 9.38
CA ASP A 128 8.07 -9.48 8.23
C ASP A 128 9.32 -10.33 8.46
N ALA A 129 10.28 -9.85 9.27
CA ALA A 129 11.53 -10.54 9.56
C ALA A 129 11.37 -11.78 10.46
N ARG A 130 10.25 -11.91 11.19
CA ARG A 130 10.02 -13.00 12.17
C ARG A 130 9.64 -14.36 11.56
N ASN A 131 9.51 -14.47 10.23
CA ASN A 131 9.18 -15.73 9.54
C ASN A 131 10.33 -16.28 8.69
N LEU A 132 11.57 -16.03 9.10
CA LEU A 132 12.77 -16.60 8.49
C LEU A 132 13.54 -17.45 9.51
N VAL A 133 12.88 -18.51 9.97
CA VAL A 133 13.51 -19.79 10.38
C VAL A 133 12.69 -20.91 9.77
#